data_AF-A0A3D3J527-F1
#
_entry.id   AF-A0A3D3J527-F1
#
_cell.length_a   1.000
_cell.length_b   1.000
_cell.length_c   1.000
_cell.angle_alpha   90.00
_cell.angle_beta   90.00
_cell.angle_gamma   90.00
#
_symmetry.space_group_name_H-M   'P 1'
#
loop_
_entity.id
_entity.type
_entity.pdbx_description
1 polymer ?
#
loop_
_entity_poly.entity_id
_entity_poly.type
_entity_poly.pdbx_seq_one_letter_code
_entity_poly.pdbx_strand_id
1 'polypeptide(L)'
;MHFTLTARPPFNFQSVLQSHGWCQLQPFRLEADTGQLSYILRLSSGQVVDLEISETPGGIQVQTTQLTFSEKAEVMAVLTWMFGLNLDFSNFYEAIRGKPPLAHVEKRAMGRVLRSPTFFEDVIRTILTTNTLWSATIRMTANLVGQFGDPLPFDSERKAFPTPQRLASATEAQLRAEIRLGYRAPYILDLAQRVASSGFDLELFKTSSLPTLELRNQLLKILGVGPYAAANLLMILGRCDFIPIDTWALKMVSQEWHGGQHVTPADVQAAFEKWGEWQGLVFWFWDWAYLRKAKPD
;
A
#
# COMPACT_ATOMS: atom_id res chain seq x y z
N MET A 1 -5.10 -18.77 -18.25
CA MET A 1 -5.62 -19.65 -17.19
C MET A 1 -6.48 -18.88 -16.20
N HIS A 2 -7.25 -19.58 -15.37
CA HIS A 2 -8.09 -18.97 -14.34
C HIS A 2 -8.08 -19.84 -13.07
N PHE A 3 -7.98 -19.22 -11.90
CA PHE A 3 -8.11 -19.85 -10.58
C PHE A 3 -8.68 -18.86 -9.54
N THR A 4 -9.10 -19.36 -8.37
CA THR A 4 -9.63 -18.57 -7.27
C THR A 4 -8.75 -18.69 -6.03
N LEU A 5 -8.80 -17.67 -5.16
CA LEU A 5 -8.17 -17.65 -3.84
C LEU A 5 -9.20 -17.25 -2.79
N THR A 6 -9.32 -18.05 -1.74
CA THR A 6 -10.23 -17.77 -0.62
C THR A 6 -9.60 -16.79 0.36
N ALA A 7 -10.42 -15.87 0.87
CA ALA A 7 -10.07 -14.96 1.94
C ALA A 7 -10.63 -15.45 3.28
N ARG A 8 -9.95 -15.14 4.38
CA ARG A 8 -10.50 -15.30 5.72
C ARG A 8 -11.68 -14.32 5.90
N PRO A 9 -12.89 -14.80 6.21
CA PRO A 9 -14.05 -13.94 6.35
C PRO A 9 -13.97 -13.06 7.61
N PRO A 10 -14.67 -11.91 7.64
CA PRO A 10 -15.35 -11.30 6.50
C PRO A 10 -14.34 -10.65 5.53
N PHE A 11 -14.67 -10.65 4.24
CA PHE A 11 -13.86 -10.07 3.16
C PHE A 11 -14.75 -9.31 2.19
N ASN A 12 -14.29 -8.15 1.74
CA ASN A 12 -14.95 -7.35 0.72
C ASN A 12 -13.88 -6.77 -0.21
N PHE A 13 -13.91 -7.16 -1.48
CA PHE A 13 -12.86 -6.81 -2.43
C PHE A 13 -12.73 -5.29 -2.61
N GLN A 14 -13.87 -4.61 -2.80
CA GLN A 14 -13.91 -3.16 -3.01
C GLN A 14 -13.37 -2.37 -1.81
N SER A 15 -13.63 -2.81 -0.59
CA SER A 15 -13.10 -2.18 0.63
C SER A 15 -11.58 -2.27 0.71
N VAL A 16 -10.96 -3.34 0.20
CA VAL A 16 -9.50 -3.42 0.09
C VAL A 16 -8.99 -2.43 -0.96
N LEU A 17 -9.62 -2.37 -2.14
CA LEU A 17 -9.21 -1.46 -3.21
C LEU A 17 -9.33 0.02 -2.82
N GLN A 18 -10.37 0.35 -2.06
CA GLN A 18 -10.69 1.70 -1.60
C GLN A 18 -10.00 2.07 -0.29
N SER A 19 -9.22 1.15 0.30
CA SER A 19 -8.50 1.40 1.55
C SER A 19 -7.54 2.59 1.44
N HIS A 20 -6.96 2.83 0.27
CA HIS A 20 -6.14 4.00 -0.06
C HIS A 20 -5.92 4.10 -1.57
N GLY A 21 -5.11 5.07 -2.01
CA GLY A 21 -4.91 5.36 -3.43
C GLY A 21 -4.05 4.36 -4.23
N TRP A 22 -3.54 3.25 -3.68
CA TRP A 22 -2.58 2.41 -4.41
C TRP A 22 -3.10 1.85 -5.73
N CYS A 23 -4.40 1.57 -5.81
CA CYS A 23 -5.06 1.09 -7.03
C CYS A 23 -5.00 2.10 -8.19
N GLN A 24 -4.68 3.37 -7.92
CA GLN A 24 -4.51 4.43 -8.92
C GLN A 24 -3.05 4.58 -9.41
N LEU A 25 -2.12 3.84 -8.81
CA LEU A 25 -0.70 3.90 -9.13
C LEU A 25 -0.30 2.69 -9.99
N GLN A 26 0.24 2.97 -11.18
CA GLN A 26 0.80 1.92 -12.05
C GLN A 26 1.79 1.03 -11.27
N PRO A 27 1.84 -0.28 -11.55
CA PRO A 27 1.16 -1.00 -12.63
C PRO A 27 -0.30 -1.39 -12.36
N PHE A 28 -0.90 -0.96 -11.25
CA PHE A 28 -2.33 -1.16 -11.07
C PHE A 28 -3.10 -0.40 -12.15
N ARG A 29 -4.21 -1.00 -12.57
CA ARG A 29 -5.25 -0.35 -13.36
C ARG A 29 -6.60 -0.85 -12.86
N LEU A 30 -7.43 0.08 -12.42
CA LEU A 30 -8.79 -0.20 -11.97
C LEU A 30 -9.76 0.22 -13.09
N GLU A 31 -10.51 -0.73 -13.63
CA GLU A 31 -11.52 -0.47 -14.64
C GLU A 31 -12.80 0.06 -13.96
N ALA A 32 -13.19 1.29 -14.30
CA ALA A 32 -14.27 2.00 -13.59
C ALA A 32 -15.63 1.30 -13.73
N ASP A 33 -15.90 0.71 -14.89
CA ASP A 33 -17.20 0.13 -15.21
C ASP A 33 -17.42 -1.25 -14.57
N THR A 34 -16.35 -2.05 -14.49
CA THR A 34 -16.42 -3.43 -14.00
C THR A 34 -15.96 -3.57 -12.55
N GLY A 35 -15.26 -2.56 -12.02
CA GLY A 35 -14.58 -2.65 -10.72
C GLY A 35 -13.45 -3.69 -10.70
N GLN A 36 -13.02 -4.18 -11.87
CA GLN A 36 -11.95 -5.16 -12.03
C GLN A 36 -10.60 -4.47 -11.85
N LEU A 37 -9.74 -5.08 -11.03
CA LEU A 37 -8.36 -4.62 -10.86
C LEU A 37 -7.45 -5.44 -11.77
N SER A 38 -6.54 -4.80 -12.48
CA SER A 38 -5.41 -5.48 -13.11
C SER A 38 -4.09 -5.01 -12.55
N TYR A 39 -3.08 -5.88 -12.63
CA TYR A 39 -1.71 -5.57 -12.24
C TYR A 39 -0.72 -6.32 -13.14
N ILE A 40 0.27 -5.59 -13.69
CA ILE A 40 1.36 -6.21 -14.45
C ILE A 40 2.46 -6.67 -13.50
N LEU A 41 2.62 -7.98 -13.36
CA LEU A 41 3.58 -8.62 -12.47
C LEU A 41 4.76 -9.18 -13.26
N ARG A 42 5.99 -8.89 -12.83
CA ARG A 42 7.18 -9.61 -13.27
C ARG A 42 7.48 -10.74 -12.28
N LEU A 43 7.46 -11.98 -12.75
CA LEU A 43 7.73 -13.18 -11.97
C LEU A 43 9.23 -13.39 -11.75
N SER A 44 9.56 -14.24 -10.76
CA SER A 44 10.93 -14.69 -10.49
C SER A 44 11.59 -15.38 -11.70
N SER A 45 10.80 -16.04 -12.55
CA SER A 45 11.24 -16.62 -13.83
C SER A 45 11.69 -15.58 -14.86
N GLY A 46 11.39 -14.29 -14.64
CA GLY A 46 11.61 -13.21 -15.60
C GLY A 46 10.43 -12.98 -16.53
N GLN A 47 9.41 -13.84 -16.52
CA GLN A 47 8.19 -13.64 -17.30
C GLN A 47 7.40 -12.44 -16.74
N VAL A 48 6.90 -11.58 -17.63
CA VAL A 48 5.95 -10.51 -17.28
C VAL A 48 4.54 -10.95 -17.67
N VAL A 49 3.61 -10.88 -16.71
CA VAL A 49 2.24 -11.36 -16.85
C VAL A 49 1.24 -10.29 -16.43
N ASP A 50 0.08 -10.29 -17.09
CA ASP A 50 -1.07 -9.49 -16.68
C ASP A 50 -1.97 -10.31 -15.77
N LEU A 51 -2.28 -9.78 -14.59
CA LEU A 51 -3.19 -10.38 -13.63
C LEU A 51 -4.48 -9.59 -13.62
N GLU A 52 -5.55 -10.17 -14.14
CA GLU A 52 -6.91 -9.64 -14.03
C GLU A 52 -7.58 -10.22 -12.79
N ILE A 53 -8.01 -9.36 -11.87
CA ILE A 53 -8.46 -9.73 -10.53
C ILE A 53 -9.86 -9.16 -10.29
N SER A 54 -10.78 -10.02 -9.92
CA SER A 54 -12.18 -9.68 -9.61
C SER A 54 -12.64 -10.32 -8.31
N GLU A 55 -13.76 -9.82 -7.77
CA GLU A 55 -14.39 -10.40 -6.59
C GLU A 55 -15.08 -11.74 -6.93
N THR A 56 -15.01 -12.69 -6.00
CA THR A 56 -15.83 -13.91 -6.00
C THR A 56 -16.32 -14.15 -4.57
N PRO A 57 -17.41 -14.91 -4.34
CA PRO A 57 -17.90 -15.16 -2.98
C PRO A 57 -16.79 -15.67 -2.05
N GLY A 58 -16.47 -14.87 -1.02
CA GLY A 58 -15.46 -15.23 -0.01
C GLY A 58 -14.00 -15.10 -0.47
N GLY A 59 -13.69 -14.41 -1.56
CA GLY A 59 -12.32 -14.24 -2.01
C GLY A 59 -12.15 -13.48 -3.31
N ILE A 60 -11.11 -13.84 -4.07
CA ILE A 60 -10.81 -13.26 -5.38
C ILE A 60 -10.71 -14.33 -6.46
N GLN A 61 -11.04 -13.92 -7.67
CA GLN A 61 -10.87 -14.67 -8.89
C GLN A 61 -9.76 -14.02 -9.72
N VAL A 62 -8.94 -14.84 -10.38
CA VAL A 62 -7.78 -14.39 -11.13
C VAL A 62 -7.79 -14.99 -12.51
N GLN A 63 -7.65 -14.15 -13.53
CA GLN A 63 -7.41 -14.52 -14.91
C GLN A 63 -6.04 -14.01 -15.35
N THR A 64 -5.27 -14.85 -16.03
CA THR A 64 -3.92 -14.50 -16.52
C THR A 64 -3.51 -15.43 -17.66
N THR A 65 -2.28 -15.32 -18.17
CA THR A 65 -1.70 -16.22 -19.17
C THR A 65 -1.54 -17.66 -18.63
N GLN A 66 -0.97 -18.58 -19.41
CA GLN A 66 -0.60 -19.90 -18.88
C GLN A 66 0.66 -19.79 -18.03
N LEU A 67 0.63 -20.38 -16.84
CA LEU A 67 1.73 -20.40 -15.88
C LEU A 67 2.18 -21.84 -15.64
N THR A 68 3.47 -22.01 -15.39
CA THR A 68 3.99 -23.25 -14.80
C THR A 68 3.45 -23.42 -13.36
N PHE A 69 3.67 -24.60 -12.77
CA PHE A 69 3.27 -24.87 -11.40
C PHE A 69 3.93 -23.90 -10.40
N SER A 70 5.23 -23.64 -10.54
CA SER A 70 5.99 -22.73 -9.67
C SER A 70 5.53 -21.28 -9.82
N GLU A 71 5.28 -20.82 -11.05
CA GLU A 71 4.80 -19.47 -11.33
C GLU A 71 3.39 -19.26 -10.79
N LYS A 72 2.50 -20.26 -10.92
CA LYS A 72 1.17 -20.19 -10.31
C LYS A 72 1.27 -20.07 -8.79
N ALA A 73 2.14 -20.86 -8.14
CA ALA A 73 2.35 -20.79 -6.70
C ALA A 73 2.88 -19.41 -6.26
N GLU A 74 3.81 -18.82 -7.01
CA GLU A 74 4.31 -17.47 -6.79
C GLU A 74 3.19 -16.42 -6.89
N VAL A 75 2.39 -16.46 -7.96
CA VAL A 75 1.25 -15.54 -8.14
C VAL A 75 0.25 -15.68 -6.99
N MET A 76 -0.05 -16.91 -6.57
CA MET A 76 -0.96 -17.16 -5.45
C MET A 76 -0.43 -16.55 -4.14
N ALA A 77 0.87 -16.69 -3.85
CA ALA A 77 1.50 -16.10 -2.68
C ALA A 77 1.49 -14.56 -2.74
N VAL A 78 1.82 -13.99 -3.90
CA VAL A 78 1.79 -12.55 -4.15
C VAL A 78 0.38 -11.99 -3.93
N LEU A 79 -0.65 -12.60 -4.51
CA LEU A 79 -2.02 -12.11 -4.35
C LEU A 79 -2.57 -12.30 -2.92
N THR A 80 -2.19 -13.39 -2.27
CA THR A 80 -2.48 -13.60 -0.84
C THR A 80 -1.91 -12.47 0.01
N TRP A 81 -0.68 -12.03 -0.29
CA TRP A 81 -0.04 -10.87 0.34
C TRP A 81 -0.75 -9.56 -0.01
N MET A 82 -0.93 -9.27 -1.30
CA MET A 82 -1.50 -8.01 -1.82
C MET A 82 -2.85 -7.67 -1.20
N PHE A 83 -3.71 -8.68 -1.07
CA PHE A 83 -5.06 -8.52 -0.54
C PHE A 83 -5.18 -8.89 0.93
N GLY A 84 -4.10 -9.31 1.60
CA GLY A 84 -4.13 -9.74 3.00
C GLY A 84 -5.14 -10.86 3.25
N LEU A 85 -5.24 -11.83 2.32
CA LEU A 85 -6.31 -12.84 2.31
C LEU A 85 -6.31 -13.71 3.58
N ASN A 86 -5.14 -13.90 4.21
CA ASN A 86 -5.00 -14.70 5.43
C ASN A 86 -5.23 -13.94 6.73
N LEU A 87 -5.33 -12.60 6.69
CA LEU A 87 -5.43 -11.77 7.89
C LEU A 87 -6.77 -11.99 8.60
N ASP A 88 -6.73 -11.99 9.93
CA ASP A 88 -7.90 -12.03 10.79
C ASP A 88 -8.14 -10.67 11.44
N PHE A 89 -9.36 -10.16 11.30
CA PHE A 89 -9.79 -8.91 11.92
C PHE A 89 -10.85 -9.12 12.99
N SER A 90 -11.11 -10.37 13.42
CA SER A 90 -12.12 -10.67 14.44
C SER A 90 -11.90 -9.85 15.73
N ASN A 91 -10.67 -9.85 16.25
CA ASN A 91 -10.31 -9.07 17.45
C ASN A 91 -10.45 -7.55 17.22
N PHE A 92 -10.13 -7.07 16.01
CA PHE A 92 -10.32 -5.67 15.64
C PHE A 92 -11.80 -5.30 15.65
N TYR A 93 -12.66 -6.11 15.03
CA TYR A 93 -14.11 -5.89 14.99
C TYR A 93 -14.74 -5.93 16.38
N GLU A 94 -14.28 -6.84 17.24
CA GLU A 94 -14.68 -6.87 18.65
C GLU A 94 -14.31 -5.57 19.37
N ALA A 95 -13.08 -5.08 19.19
CA ALA A 95 -12.61 -3.85 19.83
C ALA A 95 -13.44 -2.61 19.44
N ILE A 96 -13.87 -2.52 18.18
CA ILE A 96 -14.62 -1.37 17.65
C ILE A 96 -16.14 -1.51 17.75
N ARG A 97 -16.65 -2.64 18.25
CA ARG A 97 -18.09 -2.90 18.26
C ARG A 97 -18.87 -1.87 19.07
N GLY A 98 -20.00 -1.42 18.53
CA GLY A 98 -20.87 -0.43 19.17
C GLY A 98 -20.33 1.00 19.17
N LYS A 99 -19.30 1.30 18.37
CA LYS A 99 -18.67 2.63 18.30
C LYS A 99 -19.20 3.34 17.05
N PRO A 100 -20.03 4.39 17.17
CA PRO A 100 -20.74 4.96 16.04
C PRO A 100 -19.84 5.40 14.86
N PRO A 101 -18.68 6.05 15.08
CA PRO A 101 -17.78 6.45 13.98
C PRO A 101 -17.16 5.28 13.21
N LEU A 102 -17.28 4.06 13.72
CA LEU A 102 -16.70 2.83 13.15
C LEU A 102 -17.77 1.80 12.80
N ALA A 103 -19.06 2.13 12.93
CA ALA A 103 -20.17 1.19 12.72
C ALA A 103 -20.25 0.64 11.30
N HIS A 104 -19.60 1.31 10.34
CA HIS A 104 -19.53 0.90 8.94
C HIS A 104 -18.41 -0.12 8.66
N VAL A 105 -17.40 -0.23 9.54
CA VAL A 105 -16.16 -0.97 9.31
C VAL A 105 -16.42 -2.48 9.23
N GLU A 106 -17.05 -3.07 10.26
CA GLU A 106 -17.40 -4.51 10.27
C GLU A 106 -18.44 -4.83 9.16
N LYS A 107 -19.43 -3.96 8.97
CA LYS A 107 -20.48 -4.13 7.95
C LYS A 107 -19.94 -4.18 6.51
N ARG A 108 -18.84 -3.47 6.25
CA ARG A 108 -18.18 -3.43 4.94
C ARG A 108 -16.92 -4.30 4.88
N ALA A 109 -16.62 -5.07 5.94
CA ALA A 109 -15.41 -5.89 6.05
C ALA A 109 -14.11 -5.09 5.82
N MET A 110 -14.04 -3.87 6.35
CA MET A 110 -12.89 -2.98 6.26
C MET A 110 -11.84 -3.33 7.32
N GLY A 111 -10.55 -3.08 7.02
CA GLY A 111 -9.43 -3.46 7.90
C GLY A 111 -8.19 -3.81 7.10
N ARG A 112 -8.40 -4.50 5.97
CA ARG A 112 -7.35 -4.81 4.99
C ARG A 112 -6.99 -3.58 4.17
N VAL A 113 -5.70 -3.36 4.00
CA VAL A 113 -5.14 -2.34 3.10
C VAL A 113 -4.53 -3.01 1.87
N LEU A 114 -4.65 -2.39 0.70
CA LEU A 114 -4.12 -2.93 -0.55
C LEU A 114 -2.59 -2.79 -0.56
N ARG A 115 -1.87 -3.88 -0.82
CA ARG A 115 -0.40 -3.88 -0.85
C ARG A 115 0.10 -4.07 -2.27
N SER A 116 1.29 -3.58 -2.55
CA SER A 116 2.01 -3.98 -3.75
C SER A 116 2.55 -5.41 -3.64
N PRO A 117 2.86 -6.09 -4.76
CA PRO A 117 3.45 -7.43 -4.73
C PRO A 117 4.71 -7.54 -3.85
N THR A 118 5.58 -6.53 -3.90
CA THR A 118 6.83 -6.47 -3.14
C THR A 118 6.78 -5.37 -2.10
N PHE A 119 7.43 -5.58 -0.95
CA PHE A 119 7.55 -4.51 0.04
C PHE A 119 8.48 -3.41 -0.47
N PHE A 120 9.47 -3.75 -1.29
CA PHE A 120 10.28 -2.77 -2.02
C PHE A 120 9.43 -1.73 -2.78
N GLU A 121 8.43 -2.18 -3.52
CA GLU A 121 7.52 -1.30 -4.25
C GLU A 121 6.69 -0.42 -3.28
N ASP A 122 6.17 -0.98 -2.20
CA ASP A 122 5.41 -0.22 -1.18
C ASP A 122 6.28 0.88 -0.53
N VAL A 123 7.57 0.61 -0.29
CA VAL A 123 8.53 1.61 0.22
C VAL A 123 8.75 2.72 -0.81
N ILE A 124 8.99 2.40 -2.08
CA ILE A 124 9.14 3.42 -3.13
C ILE A 124 7.87 4.26 -3.22
N ARG A 125 6.69 3.64 -3.34
CA ARG A 125 5.41 4.35 -3.43
C ARG A 125 5.20 5.27 -2.23
N THR A 126 5.53 4.82 -1.02
CA THR A 126 5.45 5.66 0.19
C THR A 126 6.41 6.84 0.15
N ILE A 127 7.65 6.67 -0.32
CA ILE A 127 8.59 7.79 -0.51
C ILE A 127 8.01 8.81 -1.50
N LEU A 128 7.38 8.33 -2.59
CA LEU A 128 6.74 9.16 -3.61
C LEU A 128 5.51 9.96 -3.12
N THR A 129 4.91 9.62 -1.97
CA THR A 129 3.79 10.39 -1.39
C THR A 129 4.26 11.52 -0.47
N THR A 130 5.52 11.51 -0.01
CA THR A 130 6.00 12.50 0.95
C THR A 130 6.00 13.91 0.35
N ASN A 131 5.56 14.94 1.07
CA ASN A 131 5.61 16.37 0.69
C ASN A 131 5.22 16.66 -0.78
N THR A 132 4.11 16.09 -1.24
CA THR A 132 3.65 16.26 -2.62
C THR A 132 2.14 16.10 -2.74
N LEU A 133 1.59 16.51 -3.87
CA LEU A 133 0.21 16.24 -4.22
C LEU A 133 0.08 14.83 -4.78
N TRP A 134 -1.08 14.21 -4.54
CA TRP A 134 -1.38 12.87 -5.06
C TRP A 134 -1.22 12.77 -6.59
N SER A 135 -1.61 13.79 -7.35
CA SER A 135 -1.43 13.81 -8.81
C SER A 135 0.04 13.76 -9.23
N ALA A 136 0.95 14.32 -8.42
CA ALA A 136 2.38 14.23 -8.67
C ALA A 136 2.92 12.84 -8.31
N THR A 137 2.41 12.18 -7.26
CA THR A 137 2.70 10.77 -6.97
C THR A 137 2.32 9.88 -8.15
N ILE A 138 1.08 10.01 -8.68
CA ILE A 138 0.63 9.26 -9.87
C ILE A 138 1.61 9.45 -11.04
N ARG A 139 1.97 10.70 -11.37
CA ARG A 139 2.90 11.00 -12.46
C ARG A 139 4.29 10.42 -12.25
N MET A 140 4.87 10.56 -11.06
CA MET A 140 6.19 10.01 -10.75
C MET A 140 6.19 8.48 -10.85
N THR A 141 5.15 7.81 -10.32
CA THR A 141 5.02 6.36 -10.45
C THR A 141 4.87 5.92 -11.90
N ALA A 142 4.03 6.60 -12.68
CA ALA A 142 3.85 6.29 -14.10
C ALA A 142 5.14 6.47 -14.91
N ASN A 143 5.89 7.56 -14.67
CA ASN A 143 7.20 7.75 -15.30
C ASN A 143 8.18 6.63 -14.91
N LEU A 144 8.22 6.26 -13.62
CA LEU A 144 9.11 5.23 -13.11
C LEU A 144 8.83 3.86 -13.75
N VAL A 145 7.56 3.46 -13.81
CA VAL A 145 7.11 2.24 -14.49
C VAL A 145 7.36 2.31 -15.99
N GLY A 146 7.01 3.44 -16.63
CA GLY A 146 7.20 3.65 -18.07
C GLY A 146 8.67 3.57 -18.51
N GLN A 147 9.59 4.10 -17.71
CA GLN A 147 11.01 4.16 -18.07
C GLN A 147 11.79 2.90 -17.67
N PHE A 148 11.50 2.32 -16.50
CA PHE A 148 12.31 1.25 -15.92
C PHE A 148 11.57 -0.08 -15.77
N GLY A 149 10.29 -0.15 -16.09
CA GLY A 149 9.50 -1.38 -16.02
C GLY A 149 9.82 -2.33 -17.17
N ASP A 150 9.73 -3.64 -16.91
CA ASP A 150 9.80 -4.65 -17.96
C ASP A 150 8.44 -4.73 -18.68
N PRO A 151 8.42 -4.71 -20.03
CA PRO A 151 7.18 -4.69 -20.79
C PRO A 151 6.45 -6.03 -20.76
N LEU A 152 5.12 -5.98 -20.82
CA LEU A 152 4.31 -7.15 -21.12
C LEU A 152 4.61 -7.62 -22.56
N PRO A 153 4.81 -8.93 -22.83
CA PRO A 153 5.29 -9.40 -24.14
C PRO A 153 4.44 -9.01 -25.35
N PHE A 154 3.14 -8.76 -25.16
CA PHE A 154 2.19 -8.43 -26.24
C PHE A 154 1.62 -7.01 -26.13
N ASP A 155 2.10 -6.21 -25.17
CA ASP A 155 1.72 -4.81 -24.98
C ASP A 155 2.89 -4.07 -24.31
N SER A 156 3.71 -3.40 -25.12
CA SER A 156 4.91 -2.71 -24.63
C SER A 156 4.61 -1.46 -23.79
N GLU A 157 3.39 -0.94 -23.86
CA GLU A 157 2.96 0.23 -23.07
C GLU A 157 2.60 -0.16 -21.64
N ARG A 158 2.19 -1.41 -21.43
CA ARG A 158 1.92 -1.97 -20.10
C ARG A 158 3.18 -2.63 -19.55
N LYS A 159 3.71 -2.09 -18.46
CA LYS A 159 4.98 -2.52 -17.87
C LYS A 159 4.82 -2.89 -16.41
N ALA A 160 5.62 -3.87 -15.97
CA ALA A 160 5.74 -4.23 -14.57
C ALA A 160 6.42 -3.13 -13.76
N PHE A 161 6.29 -3.18 -12.44
CA PHE A 161 7.06 -2.28 -11.59
C PHE A 161 8.56 -2.60 -11.73
N PRO A 162 9.45 -1.59 -11.75
CA PRO A 162 10.88 -1.82 -11.94
C PRO A 162 11.49 -2.69 -10.84
N THR A 163 12.39 -3.59 -11.24
CA THR A 163 13.16 -4.37 -10.27
C THR A 163 14.18 -3.49 -9.53
N PRO A 164 14.61 -3.87 -8.31
CA PRO A 164 15.70 -3.18 -7.62
C PRO A 164 16.95 -3.04 -8.48
N GLN A 165 17.34 -4.10 -9.21
CA GLN A 165 18.53 -4.10 -10.07
C GLN A 165 18.40 -3.10 -11.21
N ARG A 166 17.21 -2.99 -11.81
CA ARG A 166 16.96 -2.04 -12.91
C ARG A 166 17.06 -0.60 -12.41
N LEU A 167 16.46 -0.29 -11.26
CA LEU A 167 16.56 1.04 -10.65
C LEU A 167 17.98 1.36 -10.12
N ALA A 168 18.71 0.37 -9.59
CA ALA A 168 20.07 0.55 -9.11
C ALA A 168 21.07 0.93 -10.22
N SER A 169 20.76 0.56 -11.47
CA SER A 169 21.54 0.93 -12.66
C SER A 169 21.29 2.35 -13.18
N ALA A 170 20.27 3.04 -12.65
CA ALA A 170 19.97 4.41 -13.03
C ALA A 170 20.95 5.41 -12.39
N THR A 171 21.08 6.59 -12.99
CA THR A 171 21.78 7.72 -12.37
C THR A 171 20.80 8.63 -11.64
N GLU A 172 21.27 9.32 -10.60
CA GLU A 172 20.45 10.34 -9.92
C GLU A 172 19.94 11.41 -10.91
N ALA A 173 20.78 11.80 -11.88
CA ALA A 173 20.42 12.77 -12.90
C ALA A 173 19.22 12.30 -13.75
N GLN A 174 19.21 11.05 -14.20
CA GLN A 174 18.08 10.45 -14.93
C GLN A 174 16.81 10.43 -14.07
N LEU A 175 16.93 9.97 -12.82
CA LEU A 175 15.82 9.93 -11.87
C LEU A 175 15.21 11.33 -11.61
N ARG A 176 16.02 12.38 -11.61
CA ARG A 176 15.54 13.77 -11.49
C ARG A 176 14.91 14.28 -12.78
N ALA A 177 15.57 14.08 -13.91
CA ALA A 177 15.20 14.68 -15.19
C ALA A 177 13.98 13.99 -15.83
N GLU A 178 14.00 12.67 -15.90
CA GLU A 178 13.02 11.87 -16.64
C GLU A 178 11.83 11.50 -15.74
N ILE A 179 12.09 11.09 -14.51
CA ILE A 179 11.04 10.60 -13.59
C ILE A 179 10.43 11.73 -12.75
N ARG A 180 11.13 12.87 -12.67
CA ARG A 180 10.73 14.06 -11.90
C ARG A 180 10.71 13.82 -10.38
N LEU A 181 11.61 12.97 -9.88
CA LEU A 181 11.67 12.60 -8.45
C LEU A 181 12.11 13.75 -7.53
N GLY A 182 12.79 14.76 -8.06
CA GLY A 182 13.32 15.88 -7.28
C GLY A 182 14.23 15.37 -6.16
N TYR A 183 14.03 15.84 -4.93
CA TYR A 183 14.83 15.44 -3.78
C TYR A 183 14.75 13.94 -3.43
N ARG A 184 13.75 13.21 -3.95
CA ARG A 184 13.57 11.77 -3.70
C ARG A 184 14.50 10.90 -4.54
N ALA A 185 15.08 11.44 -5.60
CA ALA A 185 15.97 10.72 -6.50
C ALA A 185 17.12 10.00 -5.77
N PRO A 186 17.92 10.66 -4.91
CA PRO A 186 18.98 9.97 -4.16
C PRO A 186 18.45 8.91 -3.19
N TYR A 187 17.23 9.08 -2.64
CA TYR A 187 16.64 8.11 -1.69
C TYR A 187 16.21 6.82 -2.38
N ILE A 188 15.55 6.95 -3.54
CA ILE A 188 15.12 5.81 -4.36
C ILE A 188 16.34 5.07 -4.92
N LEU A 189 17.38 5.81 -5.34
CA LEU A 189 18.62 5.22 -5.83
C LEU A 189 19.36 4.44 -4.72
N ASP A 190 19.54 5.05 -3.53
CA ASP A 190 20.14 4.38 -2.36
C ASP A 190 19.40 3.09 -2.01
N LEU A 191 18.06 3.17 -1.91
CA LEU A 191 17.24 2.01 -1.61
C LEU A 191 17.44 0.90 -2.65
N ALA A 192 17.31 1.23 -3.95
CA ALA A 192 17.46 0.27 -5.03
C ALA A 192 18.85 -0.39 -5.02
N GLN A 193 19.92 0.39 -4.81
CA GLN A 193 21.29 -0.12 -4.73
C GLN A 193 21.49 -1.04 -3.53
N ARG A 194 20.98 -0.66 -2.36
CA ARG A 194 21.06 -1.49 -1.15
C ARG A 194 20.34 -2.82 -1.31
N VAL A 195 19.13 -2.82 -1.89
CA VAL A 195 18.37 -4.05 -2.16
C VAL A 195 19.04 -4.90 -3.25
N ALA A 196 19.65 -4.27 -4.25
CA ALA A 196 20.34 -4.97 -5.33
C ALA A 196 21.67 -5.61 -4.88
N SER A 197 22.38 -4.99 -3.92
CA SER A 197 23.55 -5.57 -3.26
C SER A 197 23.10 -6.57 -2.18
N SER A 198 23.65 -7.78 -2.16
CA SER A 198 23.14 -8.96 -1.41
C SER A 198 23.15 -8.89 0.14
N GLY A 199 23.00 -7.72 0.76
CA GLY A 199 23.02 -7.52 2.22
C GLY A 199 21.77 -6.87 2.81
N PHE A 200 20.78 -6.47 2.01
CA PHE A 200 19.57 -5.81 2.50
C PHE A 200 18.29 -6.34 1.82
N ASP A 201 17.73 -7.41 2.41
CA ASP A 201 16.47 -7.98 1.96
C ASP A 201 15.27 -7.34 2.68
N LEU A 202 14.58 -6.44 1.98
CA LEU A 202 13.37 -5.79 2.48
C LEU A 202 12.20 -6.75 2.66
N GLU A 203 12.15 -7.83 1.88
CA GLU A 203 11.00 -8.72 1.89
C GLU A 203 10.91 -9.49 3.22
N LEU A 204 12.02 -9.64 3.95
CA LEU A 204 12.05 -10.17 5.32
C LEU A 204 11.21 -9.35 6.31
N PHE A 205 10.90 -8.08 6.02
CA PHE A 205 10.08 -7.27 6.91
C PHE A 205 8.62 -7.75 6.94
N LYS A 206 8.16 -8.40 5.86
CA LYS A 206 6.80 -8.99 5.75
C LYS A 206 6.55 -10.08 6.79
N THR A 207 7.60 -10.79 7.21
CA THR A 207 7.54 -11.93 8.13
C THR A 207 8.37 -11.72 9.40
N SER A 208 8.83 -10.49 9.63
CA SER A 208 9.67 -10.16 10.79
C SER A 208 8.94 -10.48 12.10
N SER A 209 9.63 -11.14 13.02
CA SER A 209 9.16 -11.40 14.39
C SER A 209 9.52 -10.28 15.37
N LEU A 210 10.16 -9.20 14.92
CA LEU A 210 10.51 -8.07 15.76
C LEU A 210 9.25 -7.42 16.37
N PRO A 211 9.34 -6.87 17.60
CA PRO A 211 8.33 -5.97 18.12
C PRO A 211 8.10 -4.78 17.17
N THR A 212 6.87 -4.27 17.08
CA THR A 212 6.50 -3.22 16.12
C THR A 212 7.39 -1.98 16.25
N LEU A 213 7.75 -1.57 17.47
CA LEU A 213 8.65 -0.43 17.69
C LEU A 213 10.06 -0.67 17.11
N GLU A 214 10.61 -1.88 17.25
CA GLU A 214 11.93 -2.19 16.70
C GLU A 214 11.91 -2.27 15.19
N LEU A 215 10.85 -2.84 14.61
CA LEU A 215 10.67 -2.84 13.15
C LEU A 215 10.52 -1.41 12.62
N ARG A 216 9.80 -0.53 13.35
CA ARG A 216 9.72 0.90 13.06
C ARG A 216 11.10 1.55 13.04
N ASN A 217 11.95 1.25 14.03
CA ASN A 217 13.31 1.75 14.10
C ASN A 217 14.16 1.30 12.91
N GLN A 218 13.95 0.08 12.38
CA GLN A 218 14.61 -0.36 11.15
C GLN A 218 14.10 0.38 9.92
N LEU A 219 12.79 0.60 9.80
CA LEU A 219 12.19 1.36 8.70
C LEU A 219 12.72 2.81 8.64
N LEU A 220 12.89 3.46 9.79
CA LEU A 220 13.42 4.82 9.90
C LEU A 220 14.89 4.95 9.45
N LYS A 221 15.62 3.83 9.26
CA LYS A 221 16.98 3.84 8.70
C LYS A 221 17.01 3.88 7.17
N ILE A 222 15.84 3.80 6.52
CA ILE A 222 15.74 3.92 5.06
C ILE A 222 15.68 5.41 4.72
N LEU A 223 16.56 5.86 3.81
CA LEU A 223 16.56 7.26 3.37
C LEU A 223 15.20 7.63 2.76
N GLY A 224 14.67 8.79 3.14
CA GLY A 224 13.34 9.23 2.73
C GLY A 224 12.18 8.67 3.55
N VAL A 225 12.42 7.75 4.48
CA VAL A 225 11.39 7.21 5.39
C VAL A 225 11.40 7.97 6.71
N GLY A 226 10.54 8.98 6.83
CA GLY A 226 10.28 9.70 8.08
C GLY A 226 9.18 9.06 8.95
N PRO A 227 8.79 9.68 10.08
CA PRO A 227 7.79 9.14 11.00
C PRO A 227 6.46 8.74 10.35
N TYR A 228 5.90 9.59 9.48
CA TYR A 228 4.71 9.29 8.69
C TYR A 228 4.90 8.04 7.82
N ALA A 229 5.97 8.03 7.03
CA ALA A 229 6.25 6.95 6.08
C ALA A 229 6.47 5.62 6.79
N ALA A 230 7.19 5.62 7.92
CA ALA A 230 7.39 4.42 8.73
C ALA A 230 6.06 3.87 9.28
N ALA A 231 5.18 4.72 9.80
CA ALA A 231 3.86 4.29 10.27
C ALA A 231 2.97 3.76 9.13
N ASN A 232 2.99 4.41 7.96
CA ASN A 232 2.29 3.92 6.77
C ASN A 232 2.79 2.53 6.35
N LEU A 233 4.10 2.34 6.31
CA LEU A 233 4.72 1.06 5.98
C LEU A 233 4.43 -0.03 7.00
N LEU A 234 4.32 0.31 8.30
CA LEU A 234 3.87 -0.64 9.31
C LEU A 234 2.43 -1.09 9.06
N MET A 235 1.52 -0.19 8.69
CA MET A 235 0.15 -0.58 8.32
C MET A 235 0.13 -1.51 7.11
N ILE A 236 0.96 -1.25 6.08
CA ILE A 236 1.16 -2.18 4.95
C ILE A 236 1.65 -3.54 5.46
N LEU A 237 2.55 -3.59 6.44
CA LEU A 237 2.99 -4.82 7.09
C LEU A 237 1.94 -5.45 8.02
N GLY A 238 0.76 -4.85 8.18
CA GLY A 238 -0.31 -5.32 9.05
C GLY A 238 -0.11 -4.96 10.53
N ARG A 239 0.80 -4.04 10.84
CA ARG A 239 1.11 -3.56 12.20
C ARG A 239 0.57 -2.15 12.39
N CYS A 240 -0.46 -2.02 13.22
CA CYS A 240 -1.30 -0.84 13.23
C CYS A 240 -1.16 0.01 14.51
N ASP A 241 -0.12 -0.27 15.29
CA ASP A 241 0.18 0.42 16.55
C ASP A 241 0.64 1.87 16.38
N PHE A 242 0.82 2.35 15.15
CA PHE A 242 1.28 3.71 14.86
C PHE A 242 0.38 4.38 13.83
N ILE A 243 0.10 5.65 14.06
CA ILE A 243 -0.72 6.48 13.17
C ILE A 243 0.21 7.15 12.14
N PRO A 244 -0.08 7.06 10.83
CA PRO A 244 0.62 7.84 9.81
C PRO A 244 0.17 9.30 9.88
N ILE A 245 0.76 10.07 10.79
CA ILE A 245 0.40 11.48 11.01
C ILE A 245 1.04 12.37 9.94
N ASP A 246 0.20 12.96 9.10
CA ASP A 246 0.55 14.02 8.15
C ASP A 246 -0.30 15.28 8.38
N THR A 247 -0.22 16.25 7.47
CA THR A 247 -1.03 17.48 7.57
C THR A 247 -2.52 17.21 7.44
N TRP A 248 -2.94 16.15 6.74
CA TRP A 248 -4.34 15.76 6.65
C TRP A 248 -4.84 15.19 7.97
N ALA A 249 -4.05 14.32 8.63
CA ALA A 249 -4.36 13.77 9.96
C ALA A 249 -4.56 14.89 11.00
N LEU A 250 -3.64 15.86 11.04
CA LEU A 250 -3.75 17.04 11.92
C LEU A 250 -5.03 17.83 11.64
N LYS A 251 -5.36 18.03 10.36
CA LYS A 251 -6.59 18.72 9.95
C LYS A 251 -7.85 17.96 10.39
N MET A 252 -7.91 16.65 10.21
CA MET A 252 -9.10 15.86 10.54
C MET A 252 -9.35 15.86 12.06
N VAL A 253 -8.32 15.60 12.86
CA VAL A 253 -8.42 15.66 14.33
C VAL A 253 -8.80 17.06 14.82
N SER A 254 -8.21 18.11 14.23
CA SER A 254 -8.55 19.50 14.50
C SER A 254 -10.04 19.80 14.29
N GLN A 255 -10.60 19.36 13.17
CA GLN A 255 -12.02 19.59 12.84
C GLN A 255 -12.96 18.75 13.69
N GLU A 256 -12.58 17.52 14.03
CA GLU A 256 -13.44 16.58 14.77
C GLU A 256 -13.55 16.94 16.26
N TRP A 257 -12.44 17.34 16.90
CA TRP A 257 -12.39 17.48 18.35
C TRP A 257 -11.89 18.84 18.87
N HIS A 258 -11.28 19.67 18.01
CA HIS A 258 -10.69 20.94 18.43
C HIS A 258 -11.31 22.16 17.72
N GLY A 259 -12.48 22.01 17.10
CA GLY A 259 -13.21 23.11 16.47
C GLY A 259 -12.41 23.86 15.38
N GLY A 260 -11.45 23.19 14.73
CA GLY A 260 -10.59 23.79 13.71
C GLY A 260 -9.34 24.51 14.24
N GLN A 261 -9.04 24.42 15.54
CA GLN A 261 -7.83 24.99 16.13
C GLN A 261 -6.57 24.19 15.79
N HIS A 262 -5.39 24.78 16.01
CA HIS A 262 -4.11 24.10 15.81
C HIS A 262 -4.00 22.84 16.68
N VAL A 263 -3.53 21.74 16.06
CA VAL A 263 -3.37 20.41 16.66
C VAL A 263 -1.95 19.94 16.37
N THR A 264 -1.36 19.25 17.33
CA THR A 264 -0.02 18.65 17.24
C THR A 264 -0.09 17.14 16.98
N PRO A 265 1.02 16.49 16.56
CA PRO A 265 1.05 15.04 16.47
C PRO A 265 0.73 14.32 17.80
N ALA A 266 1.05 14.93 18.94
CA ALA A 266 0.72 14.38 20.25
C ALA A 266 -0.79 14.37 20.52
N ASP A 267 -1.51 15.38 20.05
CA ASP A 267 -2.97 15.45 20.16
C ASP A 267 -3.64 14.36 19.31
N VAL A 268 -3.14 14.12 18.09
CA VAL A 268 -3.60 13.00 17.24
C VAL A 268 -3.35 11.67 17.95
N GLN A 269 -2.15 11.48 18.51
CA GLN A 269 -1.83 10.27 19.26
C GLN A 269 -2.77 10.07 20.45
N ALA A 270 -2.99 11.11 21.27
CA ALA A 270 -3.85 11.05 22.45
C ALA A 270 -5.31 10.73 22.10
N ALA A 271 -5.80 11.19 20.95
CA ALA A 271 -7.17 10.91 20.51
C ALA A 271 -7.44 9.42 20.26
N PHE A 272 -6.41 8.66 19.89
CA PHE A 272 -6.52 7.25 19.49
C PHE A 272 -5.76 6.26 20.38
N GLU A 273 -4.99 6.72 21.36
CA GLU A 273 -4.15 5.88 22.22
C GLU A 273 -4.94 4.73 22.90
N LYS A 274 -6.18 4.98 23.32
CA LYS A 274 -7.07 3.99 23.95
C LYS A 274 -7.35 2.74 23.10
N TRP A 275 -7.06 2.79 21.80
CA TRP A 275 -7.25 1.68 20.87
C TRP A 275 -6.04 0.73 20.80
N GLY A 276 -4.96 1.02 21.51
CA GLY A 276 -3.78 0.16 21.60
C GLY A 276 -3.19 -0.16 20.23
N GLU A 277 -3.06 -1.45 19.92
CA GLU A 277 -2.51 -1.94 18.65
C GLU A 277 -3.36 -1.58 17.42
N TRP A 278 -4.62 -1.20 17.63
CA TRP A 278 -5.56 -0.89 16.54
C TRP A 278 -5.63 0.59 16.18
N GLN A 279 -4.92 1.46 16.90
CA GLN A 279 -5.03 2.91 16.74
C GLN A 279 -4.85 3.41 15.31
N GLY A 280 -3.93 2.82 14.54
CA GLY A 280 -3.68 3.16 13.14
C GLY A 280 -4.88 2.84 12.27
N LEU A 281 -5.48 1.64 12.38
CA LEU A 281 -6.68 1.28 11.62
C LEU A 281 -7.91 2.07 12.06
N VAL A 282 -8.05 2.32 13.36
CA VAL A 282 -9.15 3.12 13.88
C VAL A 282 -9.07 4.54 13.34
N PHE A 283 -7.90 5.16 13.37
CA PHE A 283 -7.67 6.46 12.72
C PHE A 283 -7.99 6.39 11.23
N TRP A 284 -7.49 5.36 10.55
CA TRP A 284 -7.59 5.22 9.10
C TRP A 284 -9.04 5.09 8.61
N PHE A 285 -9.86 4.34 9.35
CA PHE A 285 -11.26 4.08 9.00
C PHE A 285 -12.26 4.87 9.85
N TRP A 286 -11.83 5.94 10.50
CA TRP A 286 -12.73 6.81 11.23
C TRP A 286 -13.70 7.53 10.27
N ASP A 287 -15.01 7.49 10.56
CA ASP A 287 -16.01 8.26 9.81
C ASP A 287 -16.01 9.73 10.25
N TRP A 288 -15.08 10.50 9.67
CA TRP A 288 -14.85 11.92 9.94
C TRP A 288 -16.06 12.79 9.61
N ALA A 289 -16.55 13.55 10.60
CA ALA A 289 -17.70 14.44 10.43
C ALA A 289 -17.45 15.54 9.38
N TYR A 290 -16.19 15.99 9.25
CA TYR A 290 -15.79 16.95 8.24
C TYR A 290 -16.04 16.46 6.80
N LEU A 291 -15.77 15.18 6.53
CA LEU A 291 -15.97 14.59 5.19
C LEU A 291 -17.45 14.41 4.86
N ARG A 292 -18.28 14.04 5.85
CA ARG A 292 -19.74 13.96 5.68
C ARG A 292 -20.35 15.31 5.27
N LYS A 293 -19.89 16.41 5.86
CA LYS A 293 -20.37 17.76 5.50
C LYS A 293 -19.93 18.22 4.10
N ALA A 294 -18.80 17.72 3.61
CA ALA A 294 -18.24 18.09 2.30
C ALA A 294 -18.86 17.33 1.12
N LYS A 295 -19.59 16.24 1.37
CA LYS A 295 -20.39 15.51 0.40
C LYS A 295 -21.87 15.67 0.78
N PRO A 296 -22.54 16.78 0.40
CA PRO A 296 -24.00 16.81 0.52
C PRO A 296 -24.59 15.68 -0.31
N ASP A 297 -25.63 15.03 0.23
CA ASP A 297 -26.38 13.95 -0.41
C ASP A 297 -26.82 14.30 -1.84
#